data_AF-A0A6P1HZW3-F1
#
_entry.id   AF-A0A6P1HZW3-F1
#
_cell.length_a   1.000
_cell.length_b   1.000
_cell.length_c   1.000
_cell.angle_alpha   90.00
_cell.angle_beta   90.00
_cell.angle_gamma   90.00
#
_symmetry.space_group_name_H-M   'P 1'
#
loop_
_entity.id
_entity.type
_entity.pdbx_description
1 polymer ?
#
loop_
_entity_poly.entity_id
_entity_poly.type
_entity_poly.pdbx_seq_one_letter_code
_entity_poly.pdbx_strand_id
1 'polypeptide(L)'
;MEPQEVDFAHTEGAARKRREKAVGLARYVWDRAISGKELLDLTDGTLRKLARAAGSNPPSTMETWLTVAELLDQKSAWAERHPDHPSASPAHADEKIMWVKPPVAPWTD
;
A
#
# COMPACT_ATOMS: atom_id res chain seq x y z
N MET A 1 -18.92 29.49 -25.95
CA MET A 1 -18.48 28.44 -25.01
C MET A 1 -17.08 28.09 -25.45
N GLU A 2 -16.06 28.67 -24.82
CA GLU A 2 -14.68 28.34 -25.14
C GLU A 2 -14.44 26.85 -24.82
N PRO A 3 -13.81 26.08 -25.73
CA PRO A 3 -13.42 24.73 -25.40
C PRO A 3 -12.41 24.82 -24.26
N GLN A 4 -12.76 24.25 -23.09
CA GLN A 4 -11.78 24.06 -22.03
C GLN A 4 -10.71 23.12 -22.60
N GLU A 5 -9.55 23.68 -22.96
CA GLU A 5 -8.37 22.89 -23.30
C GLU A 5 -8.07 21.99 -22.11
N VAL A 6 -8.41 20.71 -22.27
CA VAL A 6 -8.07 19.68 -21.31
C VAL A 6 -6.55 19.60 -21.31
N ASP A 7 -5.90 20.13 -20.27
CA ASP A 7 -4.45 20.08 -20.11
C ASP A 7 -4.01 18.64 -19.78
N PHE A 8 -3.86 17.83 -20.84
CA PHE A 8 -3.45 16.44 -20.74
C PHE A 8 -2.04 16.29 -20.12
N ALA A 9 -1.14 17.26 -20.31
CA ALA A 9 0.20 17.23 -19.74
C ALA A 9 0.17 17.35 -18.19
N HIS A 10 -0.73 18.17 -17.64
CA HIS A 10 -0.98 18.20 -16.20
C HIS A 10 -1.52 16.87 -15.68
N THR A 11 -2.36 16.17 -16.44
CA THR A 11 -2.92 14.87 -16.03
C THR A 11 -1.89 13.74 -16.04
N GLU A 12 -0.96 13.72 -17.01
CA GLU A 12 0.13 12.73 -17.05
C GLU A 12 1.13 12.95 -15.90
N GLY A 13 1.51 14.20 -15.64
CA GLY A 13 2.38 14.55 -14.53
C GLY A 13 1.77 14.18 -13.17
N ALA A 14 0.46 14.42 -13.01
CA ALA A 14 -0.28 14.01 -11.82
C ALA A 14 -0.37 12.48 -11.68
N ALA A 15 -0.63 11.76 -12.78
CA ALA A 15 -0.67 10.31 -12.80
C ALA A 15 0.68 9.69 -12.41
N ARG A 16 1.79 10.22 -12.94
CA ARG A 16 3.14 9.76 -12.58
C ARG A 16 3.43 9.93 -11.09
N LYS A 17 3.16 11.12 -10.54
CA LYS A 17 3.37 11.40 -9.10
C LYS A 17 2.52 10.49 -8.20
N ARG A 18 1.27 10.20 -8.60
CA ARG A 18 0.41 9.24 -7.89
C ARG A 18 1.01 7.83 -7.90
N ARG A 19 1.51 7.39 -9.05
CA ARG A 19 2.16 6.08 -9.18
C ARG A 19 3.45 5.97 -8.36
N GLU A 20 4.31 6.98 -8.40
CA GLU A 20 5.53 7.02 -7.57
C GLU A 20 5.20 6.93 -6.09
N LYS A 21 4.18 7.69 -5.64
CA LYS A 21 3.67 7.61 -4.28
C LYS A 21 3.16 6.20 -3.94
N ALA A 22 2.36 5.60 -4.82
CA ALA A 22 1.82 4.26 -4.61
C ALA A 22 2.96 3.22 -4.48
N VAL A 23 4.01 3.31 -5.30
CA VAL A 23 5.18 2.43 -5.20
C VAL A 23 5.91 2.59 -3.86
N GLY A 24 6.11 3.83 -3.40
CA GLY A 24 6.74 4.09 -2.10
C GLY A 24 5.94 3.52 -0.94
N LEU A 25 4.61 3.71 -0.96
CA LEU A 25 3.71 3.12 0.03
C LEU A 25 3.72 1.59 -0.04
N ALA A 26 3.63 1.00 -1.23
CA ALA A 26 3.61 -0.45 -1.41
C ALA A 26 4.87 -1.12 -0.87
N ARG A 27 6.06 -0.51 -1.03
CA ARG A 27 7.30 -1.00 -0.43
C ARG A 27 7.22 -1.03 1.10
N TYR A 28 6.81 0.08 1.71
CA TYR A 28 6.69 0.18 3.16
C TYR A 28 5.69 -0.83 3.75
N VAL A 29 4.57 -1.04 3.06
CA VAL A 29 3.53 -2.00 3.44
C VAL A 29 4.02 -3.45 3.27
N TRP A 30 4.69 -3.74 2.15
CA TRP A 30 5.28 -5.06 1.85
C TRP A 30 6.25 -5.48 2.94
N ASP A 31 7.17 -4.59 3.35
CA ASP A 31 8.18 -4.92 4.36
C ASP A 31 7.54 -5.34 5.69
N ARG A 32 6.29 -4.94 5.96
CA ARG A 32 5.53 -5.29 7.16
C ARG A 32 4.63 -6.50 7.00
N ALA A 33 4.77 -7.25 5.90
CA ALA A 33 3.97 -8.43 5.60
C ALA A 33 2.45 -8.18 5.61
N ILE A 34 2.03 -6.96 5.27
CA ILE A 34 0.60 -6.60 5.13
C ILE A 34 0.19 -6.90 3.69
N SER A 35 -0.83 -7.73 3.51
CA SER A 35 -1.40 -8.06 2.20
C SER A 35 -2.26 -6.92 1.64
N GLY A 36 -2.54 -6.95 0.33
CA GLY A 36 -3.45 -6.00 -0.31
C GLY A 36 -4.84 -6.01 0.32
N LYS A 37 -5.36 -7.20 0.66
CA LYS A 37 -6.63 -7.35 1.37
C LYS A 37 -6.60 -6.70 2.75
N GLU A 38 -5.63 -7.04 3.59
CA GLU A 38 -5.52 -6.48 4.94
C GLU A 38 -5.38 -4.97 4.92
N LEU A 39 -4.63 -4.42 3.95
CA LEU A 39 -4.49 -2.98 3.75
C LEU A 39 -5.85 -2.31 3.50
N LEU A 40 -6.68 -2.90 2.63
CA LEU A 40 -7.99 -2.34 2.29
C LEU A 40 -9.03 -2.50 3.41
N ASP A 41 -8.82 -3.44 4.33
CA ASP A 41 -9.64 -3.62 5.53
C ASP A 41 -9.26 -2.61 6.65
N LEU A 42 -8.15 -1.86 6.51
CA LEU A 42 -7.75 -0.85 7.48
C LEU A 42 -8.67 0.37 7.46
N THR A 43 -8.90 0.95 8.64
CA THR A 43 -9.58 2.24 8.76
C THR A 43 -8.79 3.39 8.12
N ASP A 44 -9.47 4.44 7.66
CA ASP A 44 -8.82 5.66 7.11
C ASP A 44 -7.81 6.28 8.09
N GLY A 45 -8.10 6.26 9.39
CA GLY A 45 -7.18 6.73 10.43
C GLY A 45 -5.86 5.94 10.45
N THR A 46 -5.93 4.61 10.29
CA THR A 46 -4.75 3.75 10.21
C THR A 46 -4.00 3.96 8.90
N LEU A 47 -4.71 4.05 7.76
CA LEU A 47 -4.11 4.33 6.45
C LEU A 47 -3.32 5.64 6.46
N ARG A 48 -3.85 6.70 7.07
CA ARG A 48 -3.13 7.97 7.23
C ARG A 48 -1.88 7.82 8.09
N LYS A 49 -1.96 7.12 9.22
CA LYS A 49 -0.79 6.85 10.08
C LYS A 49 0.28 6.05 9.34
N LEU A 50 -0.13 5.05 8.57
CA LEU A 50 0.76 4.22 7.76
C LEU A 50 1.48 5.06 6.71
N ALA A 51 0.75 5.91 5.97
CA ALA A 51 1.36 6.80 4.99
C ALA A 51 2.41 7.74 5.61
N ARG A 52 2.13 8.30 6.80
CA ARG A 52 3.08 9.14 7.53
C ARG A 52 4.31 8.37 7.97
N ALA A 53 4.13 7.15 8.46
CA ALA A 53 5.25 6.30 8.87
C ALA A 53 6.12 5.88 7.67
N ALA A 54 5.53 5.79 6.47
CA ALA A 54 6.23 5.63 5.20
C ALA A 54 6.91 6.91 4.67
N GLY A 55 6.90 8.01 5.44
CA GLY A 55 7.44 9.30 5.02
C GLY A 55 6.65 10.00 3.92
N SER A 56 5.40 9.59 3.69
CA SER A 56 4.54 10.10 2.62
C SER A 56 3.37 10.93 3.15
N ASN A 57 2.92 11.90 2.35
CA ASN A 57 1.66 12.58 2.62
C ASN A 57 0.48 11.64 2.31
N PRO A 58 -0.45 11.42 3.28
CA PRO A 58 -1.58 10.52 3.11
C PRO A 58 -2.32 10.78 1.80
N PRO A 59 -2.58 9.74 0.99
CA PRO A 59 -3.47 9.87 -0.15
C PRO A 59 -4.82 10.44 0.30
N SER A 60 -5.34 11.38 -0.47
CA SER A 60 -6.67 11.96 -0.24
C SER A 60 -7.81 11.11 -0.79
N THR A 61 -7.48 10.04 -1.55
CA THR A 61 -8.45 9.17 -2.21
C THR A 61 -8.09 7.69 -2.07
N MET A 62 -9.12 6.83 -2.14
CA MET A 62 -8.95 5.38 -2.12
C MET A 62 -8.28 4.82 -3.38
N GLU A 63 -8.33 5.53 -4.51
CA GLU A 63 -7.70 5.12 -5.77
C GLU A 63 -6.20 4.81 -5.62
N THR A 64 -5.48 5.63 -4.84
CA THR A 64 -4.05 5.36 -4.58
C THR A 64 -3.88 4.10 -3.72
N TRP A 65 -4.74 3.88 -2.73
CA TRP A 65 -4.69 2.69 -1.88
C TRP A 65 -5.03 1.40 -2.63
N LEU A 66 -5.97 1.45 -3.59
CA LEU A 66 -6.25 0.35 -4.50
C LEU A 66 -5.02 0.00 -5.35
N THR A 67 -4.33 1.02 -5.89
CA THR A 67 -3.08 0.82 -6.63
C THR A 67 -2.00 0.17 -5.74
N VAL A 68 -1.91 0.59 -4.48
CA VAL A 68 -0.98 -0.02 -3.50
C VAL A 68 -1.33 -1.49 -3.28
N ALA A 69 -2.60 -1.83 -3.09
CA ALA A 69 -3.06 -3.21 -2.92
C ALA A 69 -2.71 -4.08 -4.13
N GLU A 70 -2.94 -3.59 -5.35
CA GLU A 70 -2.59 -4.30 -6.58
C GLU A 70 -1.08 -4.57 -6.67
N LEU A 71 -0.24 -3.58 -6.32
CA LEU A 71 1.21 -3.76 -6.30
C LEU A 71 1.66 -4.81 -5.26
N LEU A 72 0.96 -4.91 -4.12
CA LEU A 72 1.23 -5.92 -3.09
C LEU A 72 0.88 -7.33 -3.59
N ASP A 73 -0.24 -7.48 -4.29
CA ASP A 73 -0.64 -8.77 -4.86
C ASP A 73 0.36 -9.22 -5.93
N GLN A 74 0.78 -8.30 -6.82
CA GLN A 74 1.82 -8.57 -7.82
C GLN A 74 3.15 -8.96 -7.15
N LYS A 75 3.54 -8.25 -6.08
CA LYS A 75 4.77 -8.53 -5.34
C LYS A 75 4.72 -9.89 -4.64
N SER A 76 3.58 -10.25 -4.06
CA SER A 76 3.36 -11.54 -3.41
C SER A 76 3.46 -12.68 -4.43
N ALA A 77 2.76 -12.59 -5.55
CA ALA A 77 2.84 -13.57 -6.64
C ALA A 77 4.24 -13.65 -7.29
N TRP A 78 5.00 -12.55 -7.28
CA TRP A 78 6.40 -12.58 -7.67
C TRP A 78 7.26 -13.30 -6.63
N ALA A 79 7.08 -13.03 -5.33
CA ALA A 79 7.84 -13.65 -4.25
C ALA A 79 7.64 -15.16 -4.18
N GLU A 80 6.40 -15.64 -4.38
CA GLU A 80 6.08 -17.08 -4.47
C GLU A 80 6.85 -17.79 -5.59
N ARG A 81 7.09 -17.10 -6.70
CA ARG A 81 7.86 -17.61 -7.85
C ARG A 81 9.38 -17.50 -7.67
N HIS A 82 9.84 -16.75 -6.66
CA HIS A 82 11.26 -16.48 -6.42
C HIS A 82 11.61 -16.62 -4.93
N PRO A 83 11.35 -17.77 -4.30
CA PRO A 83 11.46 -17.94 -2.84
C PRO A 83 12.88 -17.67 -2.31
N ASP A 84 13.91 -17.97 -3.10
CA ASP A 84 15.31 -17.80 -2.69
C ASP A 84 15.84 -16.37 -2.90
N HIS A 85 15.05 -15.47 -3.49
CA HIS A 85 15.48 -14.10 -3.71
C HIS A 85 15.36 -13.30 -2.39
N PRO A 86 16.38 -12.53 -1.95
CA PRO A 86 16.34 -11.79 -0.68
C PRO A 86 15.12 -10.89 -0.52
N SER A 87 14.72 -10.19 -1.60
CA SER A 87 13.52 -9.34 -1.63
C SER A 87 12.18 -10.09 -1.70
N ALA A 88 12.15 -11.42 -1.68
CA ALA A 88 10.93 -12.23 -1.62
C ALA A 88 10.39 -12.37 -0.19
N SER A 89 11.21 -12.03 0.82
CA SER A 89 10.78 -11.98 2.22
C SER A 89 10.57 -10.54 2.69
N PRO A 90 9.48 -10.24 3.42
CA PRO A 90 9.30 -8.97 4.12
C PRO A 90 10.39 -8.74 5.18
N ALA A 91 10.99 -7.54 5.20
CA ALA A 91 12.12 -7.24 6.09
C ALA A 91 11.72 -6.98 7.56
N HIS A 92 10.48 -6.57 7.81
CA HIS A 92 9.96 -6.09 9.10
C HIS A 92 8.60 -6.73 9.41
N ALA A 93 8.45 -8.02 9.13
CA ALA A 93 7.18 -8.74 9.29
C ALA A 93 6.64 -8.72 10.73
N ASP A 94 7.53 -8.64 11.72
CA ASP A 94 7.23 -8.51 13.14
C ASP A 94 6.46 -7.22 13.46
N GLU A 95 6.65 -6.16 12.67
CA GLU A 95 5.96 -4.89 12.83
C GLU A 95 4.49 -4.93 12.40
N LYS A 96 4.03 -6.00 11.73
CA LYS A 96 2.66 -6.13 11.24
C LYS A 96 1.61 -5.88 12.33
N ILE A 97 1.89 -6.37 13.54
CA ILE A 97 1.00 -6.30 14.71
C ILE A 97 0.62 -4.87 15.10
N MET A 98 1.46 -3.89 14.76
CA MET A 98 1.19 -2.47 15.04
C MET A 98 0.06 -1.90 14.16
N TRP A 99 -0.23 -2.56 13.04
CA TRP A 99 -1.16 -2.09 12.01
C TRP A 99 -2.38 -2.99 11.87
N VAL A 100 -2.14 -4.30 11.78
CA VAL A 100 -3.16 -5.34 11.63
C VAL A 100 -3.19 -6.12 12.94
N LYS A 101 -4.26 -5.93 13.72
CA LYS A 101 -4.46 -6.71 14.94
C LYS A 101 -4.96 -8.11 14.56
N PRO A 102 -4.28 -9.20 15.00
CA PRO A 102 -4.81 -10.53 14.84
C PRO A 102 -6.11 -10.64 15.63
N PRO A 103 -7.04 -11.50 15.18
CA PRO A 103 -8.23 -11.80 15.95
C PRO A 103 -7.83 -12.27 17.36
N VAL A 104 -8.45 -11.70 18.38
CA VAL A 104 -8.25 -12.14 19.76
C VAL A 104 -8.90 -13.52 19.88
N ALA A 105 -8.10 -14.55 20.11
CA ALA A 105 -8.63 -15.88 20.38
C ALA A 105 -9.48 -15.82 21.67
N PRO A 106 -10.71 -16.38 21.67
CA PRO A 106 -11.46 -16.51 22.90
C PRO A 106 -10.69 -17.39 23.89
N TRP A 107 -10.74 -17.04 25.17
CA TRP A 107 -10.25 -17.93 26.22
C TRP A 107 -11.07 -19.22 26.16
N THR A 108 -10.46 -20.33 25.76
CA THR A 108 -11.04 -21.66 26.00
C THR A 108 -10.90 -21.95 27.49
N ASP A 109 -12.04 -21.96 28.20
CA ASP A 109 -12.20 -22.51 29.55
C ASP A 109 -11.81 -24.00 29.61
#